data_AF-A0A7S0ZTX5-F1
#
_entry.id   AF-A0A7S0ZTX5-F1
#
_cell.length_a   1.000
_cell.length_b   1.000
_cell.length_c   1.000
_cell.angle_alpha   90.00
_cell.angle_beta   90.00
_cell.angle_gamma   90.00
#
_symmetry.space_group_name_H-M   'P 1'
#
loop_
_entity.id
_entity.type
_entity.pdbx_description
1 polymer ?
#
loop_
_entity_poly.entity_id
_entity_poly.type
_entity_poly.pdbx_seq_one_letter_code
_entity_poly.pdbx_strand_id
1 'polypeptide(L)'
;VASPFKLAAQGVQVISGVTEGFFTWLATNHALRRLANTSAPTLGCIDMGGASAQLAYEVSQEAAALQRSANMFSFQNRTIVSSTLLGFGANEVRRRYVEELAETPD
;
A
#
# COMPACT_ATOMS: atom_id res chain seq x y z
N VAL A 1 25.31 17.76 19.66
CA VAL A 1 26.06 16.84 18.76
C VAL A 1 25.19 16.59 17.55
N ALA A 2 25.68 16.86 16.34
CA ALA A 2 24.93 16.58 15.11
C ALA A 2 25.00 15.07 14.80
N SER A 3 23.91 14.53 14.23
CA SER A 3 23.86 13.13 13.80
C SER A 3 24.86 12.88 12.66
N PRO A 4 25.61 11.76 12.67
CA PRO A 4 26.49 11.38 11.57
C PRO A 4 25.75 10.80 10.35
N PHE A 5 24.44 10.55 10.46
CA PHE A 5 23.65 9.98 9.37
C PHE A 5 23.34 11.04 8.29
N LYS A 6 23.52 10.66 7.02
CA LYS A 6 23.15 11.50 5.89
C LYS A 6 21.64 11.60 5.79
N LEU A 7 21.10 12.81 5.97
CA LEU A 7 19.69 13.10 5.79
C LEU A 7 19.47 13.80 4.44
N ALA A 8 18.70 13.18 3.56
CA ALA A 8 18.25 13.82 2.32
C ALA A 8 17.08 14.78 2.61
N ALA A 9 16.87 15.79 1.75
CA ALA A 9 15.78 16.75 1.90
C ALA A 9 14.38 16.10 1.98
N GLN A 10 14.19 14.96 1.30
CA GLN A 10 12.95 14.17 1.32
C GLN A 10 13.02 12.95 2.25
N GLY A 11 14.04 12.88 3.12
CA GLY A 11 14.26 11.75 4.03
C GLY A 11 13.25 11.65 5.17
N VAL A 12 12.51 12.73 5.44
CA VAL A 12 11.43 12.78 6.44
C VAL A 12 10.23 13.49 5.82
N GLN A 13 9.13 12.77 5.65
CA GLN A 13 7.88 13.30 5.14
C GLN A 13 6.72 12.38 5.53
N VAL A 14 5.49 12.90 5.49
CA VAL A 14 4.29 12.08 5.62
C VAL A 14 4.06 11.33 4.31
N ILE A 15 3.83 10.02 4.38
CA ILE A 15 3.50 9.20 3.21
C ILE A 15 1.98 9.08 3.05
N SER A 16 1.52 9.05 1.80
CA SER A 16 0.11 8.78 1.49
C SER A 16 -0.20 7.28 1.66
N GLY A 17 -1.48 6.91 1.84
CA GLY A 17 -1.88 5.50 1.87
C GLY A 17 -1.56 4.75 0.56
N VAL A 18 -1.56 5.44 -0.58
CA VAL A 18 -1.14 4.86 -1.87
C VAL A 18 0.36 4.52 -1.85
N THR A 19 1.19 5.40 -1.28
CA THR A 19 2.62 5.17 -1.07
C THR A 19 2.87 4.05 -0.06
N GLU A 20 2.10 4.00 1.02
CA GLU A 20 2.15 2.94 2.04
C GLU A 20 1.91 1.57 1.40
N GLY A 21 0.86 1.41 0.60
CA GLY A 21 0.58 0.16 -0.12
C GLY A 21 1.72 -0.26 -1.06
N PHE A 22 2.31 0.69 -1.79
CA PHE A 22 3.47 0.41 -2.65
C PHE A 22 4.69 -0.06 -1.82
N PHE A 23 4.98 0.58 -0.69
CA PHE A 23 6.06 0.16 0.18
C PHE A 23 5.82 -1.21 0.82
N THR A 24 4.58 -1.54 1.18
CA THR A 24 4.23 -2.89 1.65
C THR A 24 4.46 -3.94 0.57
N TRP A 25 4.09 -3.66 -0.69
CA TRP A 25 4.41 -4.54 -1.83
C TRP A 25 5.92 -4.70 -2.03
N LEU A 26 6.68 -3.59 -1.96
CA LEU A 26 8.13 -3.59 -2.14
C LEU A 26 8.82 -4.42 -1.05
N ALA A 27 8.47 -4.16 0.22
CA ALA A 27 9.05 -4.85 1.37
C ALA A 27 8.75 -6.36 1.32
N THR A 28 7.50 -6.74 1.03
CA THR A 28 7.07 -8.14 0.97
C THR A 28 7.79 -8.90 -0.13
N ASN A 29 7.82 -8.36 -1.35
CA ASN A 29 8.46 -9.01 -2.48
C ASN A 29 9.99 -9.03 -2.38
N HIS A 30 10.59 -8.03 -1.71
CA HIS A 30 12.00 -8.05 -1.36
C HIS A 30 12.31 -9.17 -0.35
N ALA A 31 11.57 -9.23 0.76
CA ALA A 31 11.76 -10.24 1.81
C ALA A 31 11.62 -11.67 1.27
N LEU A 32 10.68 -11.88 0.35
CA LEU A 32 10.43 -13.17 -0.30
C LEU A 32 11.31 -13.44 -1.52
N ARG A 33 12.30 -12.57 -1.79
CA ARG A 33 13.24 -12.66 -2.93
C ARG A 33 12.57 -12.74 -4.30
N ARG A 34 11.35 -12.23 -4.43
CA ARG A 34 10.57 -12.20 -5.69
C ARG A 34 11.02 -11.09 -6.64
N LEU A 35 11.64 -10.03 -6.11
CA LEU A 35 12.22 -8.96 -6.94
C LEU A 35 13.51 -9.39 -7.65
N ALA A 36 14.30 -10.28 -7.03
CA ALA A 36 15.54 -10.78 -7.61
C ALA A 36 15.31 -11.91 -8.63
N ASN A 37 14.20 -12.65 -8.50
CA ASN A 37 13.87 -13.76 -9.38
C ASN A 37 12.78 -13.33 -10.38
N THR A 38 13.18 -12.93 -11.58
CA THR A 38 12.25 -12.49 -12.64
C THR A 38 11.34 -13.58 -13.17
N SER A 39 11.69 -14.86 -12.97
CA SER A 39 10.86 -16.01 -13.34
C SER A 39 9.72 -16.26 -12.36
N ALA A 40 9.75 -15.64 -11.18
CA ALA A 40 8.68 -15.73 -10.19
C ALA A 40 7.77 -14.50 -10.28
N PRO A 41 6.43 -14.66 -10.31
CA PRO A 41 5.53 -13.53 -10.18
C PRO A 41 5.70 -12.90 -8.80
N THR A 42 5.48 -11.58 -8.74
CA THR A 42 5.37 -10.88 -7.46
C THR A 42 4.04 -11.20 -6.80
N LEU A 43 3.95 -10.99 -5.50
CA LEU A 43 2.73 -11.17 -4.73
C LEU A 43 2.02 -9.83 -4.56
N GLY A 44 0.70 -9.84 -4.73
CA GLY A 44 -0.15 -8.76 -4.28
C GLY A 44 -0.20 -8.70 -2.75
N CYS A 45 -0.42 -7.51 -2.22
CA CYS A 45 -0.45 -7.25 -0.79
C CYS A 45 -1.75 -6.52 -0.43
N ILE A 46 -2.35 -6.96 0.68
CA ILE A 46 -3.41 -6.24 1.38
C ILE A 46 -2.86 -5.87 2.74
N ASP A 47 -2.83 -4.57 3.03
CA ASP A 47 -2.37 -4.04 4.31
C ASP A 47 -3.56 -3.42 5.03
N MET A 48 -3.81 -3.79 6.28
CA MET A 48 -4.93 -3.26 7.05
C MET A 48 -4.39 -2.53 8.27
N GLY A 49 -4.32 -1.20 8.14
CA GLY A 49 -3.95 -0.30 9.22
C GLY A 49 -5.12 0.04 10.14
N GLY A 50 -4.94 1.08 10.96
CA GLY A 50 -5.99 1.56 11.86
C GLY A 50 -7.11 2.32 11.13
N ALA A 51 -6.74 3.25 10.25
CA ALA A 51 -7.68 4.14 9.57
C ALA A 51 -8.08 3.67 8.15
N SER A 52 -7.18 2.98 7.47
CA SER A 52 -7.33 2.60 6.07
C SER A 52 -6.84 1.17 5.83
N ALA A 53 -7.24 0.63 4.69
CA ALA A 53 -6.64 -0.57 4.13
C ALA A 53 -6.05 -0.24 2.75
N GLN A 54 -4.93 -0.87 2.41
CA GLN A 54 -4.24 -0.71 1.15
C GLN A 54 -4.26 -2.01 0.35
N LEU A 55 -4.32 -1.87 -0.97
CA LEU A 55 -4.18 -2.97 -1.92
C LEU A 55 -3.10 -2.58 -2.93
N ALA A 56 -2.07 -3.41 -3.06
CA ALA A 56 -1.00 -3.18 -4.03
C ALA A 56 -0.62 -4.47 -4.76
N TYR A 57 -0.57 -4.42 -6.09
CA TYR A 57 -0.24 -5.58 -6.93
C TYR A 57 0.36 -5.16 -8.27
N GLU A 58 1.12 -6.07 -8.86
CA GLU A 58 1.68 -5.91 -10.20
C GLU A 58 0.60 -6.15 -11.26
N VAL A 59 0.61 -5.34 -12.30
CA VAL A 59 -0.26 -5.47 -13.49
C VAL A 59 0.58 -5.63 -14.76
N SER A 60 0.00 -6.27 -15.77
CA SER A 60 0.63 -6.33 -17.11
C SER A 60 0.64 -4.95 -17.77
N GLN A 61 1.49 -4.76 -18.79
CA GLN A 61 1.55 -3.48 -19.51
C GLN A 61 0.23 -3.17 -20.23
N GLU A 62 -0.47 -4.18 -20.73
CA GLU A 62 -1.77 -4.03 -21.37
C GLU A 62 -2.83 -3.56 -20.37
N ALA A 63 -2.87 -4.19 -19.19
CA ALA A 63 -3.77 -3.79 -18.11
C ALA A 63 -3.45 -2.38 -17.61
N ALA A 64 -2.16 -2.05 -17.44
CA ALA A 64 -1.69 -0.72 -17.10
C ALA A 64 -2.13 0.35 -18.11
N ALA A 65 -2.07 0.06 -19.41
CA ALA A 65 -2.48 0.99 -20.46
C ALA A 65 -3.99 1.28 -20.45
N LEU A 66 -4.80 0.29 -20.05
CA LEU A 66 -6.24 0.45 -19.84
C LEU A 66 -6.57 1.24 -18.56
N GLN A 67 -5.71 1.13 -17.56
CA GLN A 67 -5.90 1.70 -16.24
C GLN A 67 -5.24 3.08 -16.16
N ARG A 68 -5.95 4.13 -16.59
CA ARG A 68 -5.51 5.54 -16.45
C ARG A 68 -5.63 6.05 -15.01
N SER A 69 -5.03 5.37 -14.03
CA SER A 69 -5.08 5.77 -12.62
C SER A 69 -3.83 6.57 -12.21
N ALA A 70 -4.01 7.56 -11.33
CA ALA A 70 -2.89 8.32 -10.75
C ALA A 70 -2.05 7.51 -9.73
N ASN A 71 -2.45 6.28 -9.42
CA ASN A 71 -1.90 5.49 -8.31
C ASN A 71 -0.99 4.34 -8.80
N MET A 72 -0.21 4.61 -9.84
CA MET A 72 0.69 3.64 -10.46
C MET A 72 2.15 3.97 -10.15
N PHE A 73 2.92 2.93 -9.84
CA PHE A 73 4.35 3.00 -9.58
C PHE A 73 5.10 2.12 -10.57
N SER A 74 6.26 2.61 -11.02
CA SER A 74 7.16 1.83 -11.86
C SER A 74 8.39 1.43 -11.05
N PHE A 75 8.67 0.13 -10.99
CA PHE A 75 9.84 -0.40 -10.28
C PHE A 75 10.40 -1.62 -11.02
N GLN A 76 11.68 -1.59 -11.41
CA GLN A 76 12.35 -2.69 -12.11
C GLN A 76 11.57 -3.23 -13.33
N ASN A 77 11.08 -2.35 -14.21
CA ASN A 77 10.25 -2.67 -15.38
C ASN A 77 8.89 -3.32 -15.05
N ARG A 78 8.45 -3.28 -13.79
CA ARG A 78 7.11 -3.70 -13.36
C ARG A 78 6.25 -2.47 -13.12
N THR A 79 4.96 -2.63 -13.38
CA THR A 79 3.95 -1.61 -13.08
C THR A 79 3.10 -2.10 -11.91
N ILE A 80 3.08 -1.33 -10.83
CA ILE A 80 2.36 -1.64 -9.61
C ILE A 80 1.21 -0.67 -9.49
N VAL A 81 0.01 -1.20 -9.35
CA VAL A 81 -1.16 -0.42 -8.94
C VAL A 81 -1.24 -0.50 -7.43
N SER A 82 -1.37 0.65 -6.78
CA SER A 82 -1.66 0.76 -5.36
C SER A 82 -2.96 1.52 -5.15
N SER A 83 -3.74 1.19 -4.15
CA SER A 83 -4.99 1.88 -3.83
C SER A 83 -5.22 1.88 -2.33
N THR A 84 -5.87 2.94 -1.85
CA THR A 84 -6.16 3.12 -0.43
C THR A 84 -7.68 3.22 -0.23
N LEU A 85 -8.18 2.45 0.73
CA LEU A 85 -9.58 2.41 1.15
C LEU A 85 -9.67 3.06 2.53
N LEU A 86 -9.88 4.38 2.55
CA LEU A 86 -10.02 5.12 3.81
C LEU A 86 -11.32 4.75 4.52
N GLY A 87 -11.27 4.61 5.84
CA GLY A 87 -12.40 4.15 6.66
C GLY A 87 -12.48 2.62 6.80
N PHE A 88 -11.67 1.87 6.03
CA PHE A 88 -11.65 0.40 6.08
C PHE A 88 -10.52 -0.19 6.93
N GLY A 89 -9.81 0.66 7.68
CA GLY A 89 -8.88 0.19 8.70
C GLY A 89 -9.61 -0.41 9.91
N ALA A 90 -8.89 -1.20 10.70
CA ALA A 90 -9.46 -1.97 11.81
C ALA A 90 -10.17 -1.10 12.87
N ASN A 91 -9.64 0.10 13.16
CA ASN A 91 -10.25 1.00 14.15
C ASN A 91 -11.53 1.64 13.60
N GLU A 92 -11.55 2.00 12.33
CA GLU A 92 -12.74 2.59 11.68
C GLU A 92 -13.84 1.56 11.46
N VAL A 93 -13.48 0.31 11.14
CA VAL A 93 -14.44 -0.80 11.09
C VAL A 93 -15.05 -1.03 12.48
N ARG A 94 -14.21 -1.10 13.52
CA ARG A 94 -14.68 -1.27 14.91
C ARG A 94 -15.60 -0.13 15.34
N ARG A 95 -15.21 1.12 15.06
CA ARG A 95 -16.01 2.31 15.43
C ARG A 95 -17.41 2.23 14.82
N ARG A 96 -17.49 2.00 13.50
CA ARG A 96 -18.77 1.86 12.78
C ARG A 96 -19.62 0.72 13.34
N TYR A 97 -18.99 -0.42 13.63
CA TYR A 97 -19.70 -1.57 14.22
C TYR A 97 -20.31 -1.25 15.60
N VAL A 98 -19.58 -0.56 16.47
CA VAL A 98 -20.08 -0.17 17.80
C VAL A 98 -21.20 0.87 17.70
N GLU A 99 -21.10 1.81 16.76
CA GLU A 99 -22.15 2.80 16.50
C GLU A 99 -23.44 2.14 15.98
N GLU A 100 -23.33 1.20 15.03
CA GLU A 100 -24.47 0.45 14.48
C GLU A 100 -25.21 -0.36 15.56
N LEU A 101 -24.45 -0.98 16.48
CA LEU A 101 -25.02 -1.69 17.63
C LEU A 101 -25.76 -0.76 18.61
N ALA A 102 -25.34 0.50 18.73
CA ALA A 102 -26.02 1.46 19.59
C ALA A 102 -27.31 2.01 18.96
N GLU A 103 -27.42 1.96 17.63
CA GLU A 103 -28.57 2.47 16.87
C GLU A 103 -29.65 1.42 16.61
N THR A 104 -29.36 0.13 16.82
CA THR A 104 -30.35 -0.96 16.70
C THR A 104 -31.07 -1.15 18.04
N PRO A 105 -32.36 -0.75 18.18
CA PRO A 105 -33.13 -1.05 19.39
C PRO A 105 -33.48 -2.53 19.42
N ASP A 106 -33.57 -3.10 20.64
CA ASP A 106 -34.07 -4.47 20.89
C ASP A 106 -35.44 -4.75 20.22
#